data_AF-A0A819Z626-F1
#
_entry.id   AF-A0A819Z626-F1
#
_cell.length_a   1.000
_cell.length_b   1.000
_cell.length_c   1.000
_cell.angle_alpha   90.00
_cell.angle_beta   90.00
_cell.angle_gamma   90.00
#
_symmetry.space_group_name_H-M   'P 1'
#
loop_
_entity.id
_entity.type
_entity.pdbx_description
1 polymer ?
#
loop_
_entity_poly.entity_id
_entity_poly.type
_entity_poly.pdbx_seq_one_letter_code
_entity_poly.pdbx_strand_id
1 'polypeptide(L)'
;ILLAVFLICWLPFTISYPTSIIYPNKFPNGLECIIFWLGYVNSLLNPFLYVYSSRNFRQAIIETLCCHIRLRSRERLRYQWSFRHVQK
;
A
#
# COMPACT_ATOMS: atom_id res chain seq x y z
N ILE A 1 6.05 -2.20 -15.66
CA ILE A 1 6.36 -1.58 -14.35
C ILE A 1 5.98 -2.50 -13.20
N LEU A 2 4.72 -2.95 -13.09
CA LEU A 2 4.30 -3.96 -12.10
C LEU A 2 5.17 -5.22 -12.11
N LEU A 3 5.39 -5.83 -13.27
CA LEU A 3 6.26 -7.00 -13.40
C LEU A 3 7.72 -6.72 -13.01
N ALA A 4 8.23 -5.51 -13.30
CA ALA A 4 9.60 -5.12 -12.97
C ALA A 4 9.78 -4.95 -11.45
N VAL A 5 8.82 -4.31 -10.77
CA VAL A 5 8.86 -4.13 -9.32
C VAL A 5 8.61 -5.43 -8.59
N PHE A 6 7.69 -6.26 -9.10
CA PHE A 6 7.50 -7.62 -8.62
C PHE A 6 8.82 -8.38 -8.70
N LEU A 7 9.47 -8.41 -9.87
CA LEU A 7 10.75 -9.09 -10.05
C LEU A 7 11.83 -8.53 -9.11
N ILE A 8 11.98 -7.21 -8.97
CA ILE A 8 12.99 -6.59 -8.09
C ILE A 8 12.76 -6.93 -6.62
N CYS A 9 11.51 -6.98 -6.16
CA CYS A 9 11.21 -7.32 -4.77
C CYS A 9 11.26 -8.83 -4.49
N TRP A 10 11.03 -9.67 -5.51
CA TRP A 10 10.99 -11.12 -5.36
C TRP A 10 12.33 -11.82 -5.65
N LEU A 11 13.13 -11.31 -6.59
CA LEU A 11 14.46 -11.83 -6.93
C LEU A 11 15.38 -12.03 -5.72
N PRO A 12 15.51 -11.07 -4.79
CA PRO A 12 16.34 -11.24 -3.60
C PRO A 12 15.87 -12.43 -2.76
N PHE A 13 14.55 -12.61 -2.61
CA PHE A 13 13.93 -13.69 -1.85
C PHE A 13 14.13 -15.06 -2.53
N THR A 14 13.95 -15.11 -3.85
CA THR A 14 14.14 -16.33 -4.65
C THR A 14 15.60 -16.78 -4.67
N ILE A 15 16.56 -15.86 -4.63
CA ILE A 15 18.00 -16.19 -4.57
C ILE A 15 18.45 -16.53 -3.16
N SER A 16 17.94 -15.82 -2.14
CA SER A 16 18.34 -15.99 -0.75
C SER A 16 17.90 -17.32 -0.14
N TYR A 17 16.70 -17.78 -0.48
CA TYR A 17 16.15 -19.01 0.05
C TYR A 17 17.03 -20.24 -0.26
N PRO A 18 17.39 -20.54 -1.53
CA PRO A 18 18.30 -21.65 -1.83
C PRO A 18 19.73 -21.41 -1.33
N THR A 19 20.23 -20.17 -1.30
CA THR A 19 21.58 -19.90 -0.76
C THR A 19 21.69 -20.13 0.74
N SER A 20 20.63 -19.83 1.51
CA SER A 20 20.57 -20.13 2.95
C SER A 20 20.62 -21.64 3.23
N ILE A 21 20.02 -22.45 2.36
CA ILE A 21 19.99 -23.92 2.48
C ILE A 21 21.33 -24.55 2.08
N ILE A 22 21.95 -24.06 1.01
CA ILE A 22 23.20 -24.63 0.47
C ILE A 22 24.42 -24.15 1.27
N TYR A 23 24.41 -22.91 1.78
CA TYR A 23 25.55 -22.30 2.48
C TYR A 23 25.13 -21.63 3.80
N PRO A 24 24.66 -22.40 4.80
CA PRO A 24 24.14 -21.85 6.06
C PRO A 24 25.17 -21.00 6.81
N ASN A 25 26.45 -21.36 6.75
CA ASN A 25 27.52 -20.62 7.45
C ASN A 25 28.02 -19.37 6.71
N LYS A 26 27.57 -19.13 5.48
CA LYS A 26 27.97 -17.95 4.68
C LYS A 26 26.85 -16.92 4.55
N PHE A 27 25.69 -17.19 5.14
CA PHE A 27 24.58 -16.25 5.07
C PHE A 27 24.87 -15.07 5.99
N PRO A 28 25.01 -13.83 5.48
CA PRO A 28 25.39 -12.70 6.31
C PRO A 28 24.29 -12.37 7.31
N ASN A 29 24.67 -12.19 8.58
CA ASN A 29 23.75 -11.71 9.61
C ASN A 29 23.15 -10.37 9.18
N GLY A 30 21.82 -10.31 9.08
CA GLY A 30 21.07 -9.13 8.64
C GLY A 30 20.60 -9.14 7.18
N LEU A 31 21.15 -10.01 6.32
CA LEU A 31 20.64 -10.14 4.95
C LEU A 31 19.19 -10.65 4.96
N GLU A 32 18.88 -11.60 5.85
CA GLU A 32 17.51 -12.10 6.06
C GLU A 32 16.55 -10.97 6.44
N CYS A 33 16.96 -10.07 7.36
CA CYS A 33 16.15 -8.91 7.73
C CYS A 33 15.84 -8.03 6.51
N ILE A 34 16.85 -7.69 5.71
CA ILE A 34 16.68 -6.86 4.52
C ILE A 34 15.71 -7.53 3.53
N ILE A 35 15.84 -8.85 3.32
CA ILE A 35 14.98 -9.65 2.45
C ILE A 35 13.53 -9.70 2.97
N PHE A 36 13.34 -9.87 4.28
CA PHE A 36 12.02 -9.82 4.91
C PHE A 36 11.35 -8.46 4.73
N TRP A 37 12.09 -7.38 4.94
CA TRP A 37 11.58 -6.02 4.74
C TRP A 37 11.25 -5.75 3.26
N LEU A 38 12.04 -6.24 2.32
CA LEU A 38 11.76 -6.19 0.88
C LEU A 38 10.46 -6.92 0.51
N GLY A 39 10.21 -8.08 1.11
CA GLY A 39 8.95 -8.80 0.95
C GLY A 39 7.74 -7.98 1.42
N TYR A 40 7.86 -7.29 2.55
CA TYR A 40 6.83 -6.39 3.08
C TYR A 40 6.59 -5.18 2.17
N VAL A 41 7.67 -4.60 1.67
CA VAL A 41 7.62 -3.46 0.76
C VAL A 41 6.93 -3.83 -0.56
N ASN A 42 7.05 -5.06 -1.05
CA ASN A 42 6.33 -5.54 -2.25
C ASN A 42 4.81 -5.43 -2.11
N SER A 43 4.28 -5.77 -0.93
CA SER A 43 2.85 -5.67 -0.63
C SER A 43 2.39 -4.21 -0.50
N LEU A 44 3.21 -3.34 0.09
CA LEU A 44 2.99 -1.88 0.18
C LEU A 44 3.08 -1.19 -1.19
N LEU A 45 3.89 -1.72 -2.10
CA LEU A 45 4.07 -1.17 -3.43
C LEU A 45 2.88 -1.41 -4.34
N ASN A 46 2.02 -2.39 -4.06
CA ASN A 46 0.85 -2.67 -4.88
C ASN A 46 -0.06 -1.42 -5.06
N PRO A 47 -0.57 -0.74 -4.00
CA PRO A 47 -1.29 0.53 -4.14
C PRO A 47 -0.53 1.63 -4.90
N PHE A 48 0.77 1.79 -4.63
CA PHE A 48 1.61 2.81 -5.28
C PHE A 48 1.83 2.53 -6.77
N LEU A 49 2.04 1.27 -7.13
CA LEU A 49 2.18 0.80 -8.50
C LEU A 49 0.90 1.02 -9.31
N TYR A 50 -0.27 0.73 -8.74
CA TYR A 50 -1.55 0.96 -9.42
C TYR A 50 -1.81 2.44 -9.67
N VAL A 51 -1.49 3.30 -8.68
CA VAL A 51 -1.60 4.76 -8.79
C VAL A 51 -0.64 5.33 -9.85
N TYR A 52 0.58 4.81 -9.94
CA TYR A 52 1.59 5.30 -10.88
C TYR A 52 1.39 4.77 -12.30
N SER A 53 1.00 3.50 -12.44
CA SER A 53 0.93 2.82 -13.73
C SER A 53 -0.38 3.04 -14.48
N SER A 54 -1.46 3.47 -13.81
CA SER A 54 -2.78 3.62 -14.45
C SER A 54 -3.48 4.92 -14.04
N ARG A 55 -3.67 5.81 -15.04
CA ARG A 55 -4.45 7.06 -14.87
C ARG A 55 -5.89 6.78 -14.45
N ASN A 56 -6.49 5.71 -14.97
CA ASN A 56 -7.87 5.32 -14.65
C ASN A 56 -8.01 4.91 -13.18
N PHE A 57 -7.00 4.22 -12.64
CA PHE A 57 -7.00 3.79 -11.25
C PHE A 57 -6.81 4.99 -10.30
N ARG A 58 -5.93 5.93 -10.67
CA ARG A 58 -5.79 7.22 -9.97
C ARG A 58 -7.11 7.98 -9.89
N GLN A 59 -7.82 8.04 -11.01
CA GLN A 59 -9.09 8.74 -11.10
C GLN A 59 -10.15 8.10 -10.18
N ALA A 60 -10.27 6.77 -10.19
CA ALA A 60 -11.20 6.05 -9.31
C ALA A 60 -10.90 6.26 -7.80
N ILE A 61 -9.62 6.32 -7.41
CA ILE A 61 -9.21 6.60 -6.03
C ILE A 61 -9.61 8.03 -5.64
N ILE A 62 -9.33 9.02 -6.51
CA ILE A 62 -9.70 10.42 -6.26
C ILE A 62 -11.23 10.55 -6.14
N GLU A 63 -11.98 9.91 -7.01
CA GLU A 63 -13.45 9.92 -6.98
C GLU A 63 -14.00 9.29 -5.69
N THR A 64 -13.47 8.14 -5.29
CA THR A 64 -13.85 7.46 -4.04
C THR A 64 -13.52 8.33 -2.82
N LEU A 65 -12.32 8.92 -2.77
CA LEU A 65 -11.89 9.77 -1.67
C LEU A 65 -12.72 11.06 -1.58
N CYS A 66 -12.96 11.71 -2.72
CA CYS A 66 -13.82 12.89 -2.81
C CYS A 66 -15.26 12.59 -2.38
N CYS A 67 -15.80 11.44 -2.77
CA CYS A 67 -17.12 11.00 -2.32
C CYS A 67 -17.15 10.86 -0.79
N HIS A 68 -16.17 10.20 -0.19
CA HIS A 68 -16.10 10.02 1.25
C HIS A 68 -15.99 11.35 2.02
N ILE A 69 -15.17 12.30 1.53
CA ILE A 69 -15.04 13.64 2.13
C ILE A 69 -16.37 14.42 2.03
N ARG A 70 -17.06 14.35 0.88
CA ARG A 70 -18.36 15.01 0.69
C ARG A 70 -19.44 14.43 1.58
N LEU A 71 -19.50 13.10 1.73
CA LEU A 71 -20.44 12.43 2.62
C LEU A 71 -20.19 12.82 4.08
N ARG A 72 -18.93 12.80 4.53
CA ARG A 72 -18.54 13.25 5.88
C ARG A 72 -18.92 14.71 6.14
N SER A 73 -18.77 15.57 5.14
CA SER A 73 -19.16 16.99 5.23
C SER A 73 -20.68 17.15 5.33
N ARG A 74 -21.45 16.38 4.56
CA ARG A 74 -22.92 16.37 4.61
C ARG A 74 -23.44 15.89 5.96
N GLU A 75 -22.88 14.82 6.51
CA GLU A 75 -23.24 14.34 7.85
C GLU A 75 -22.98 15.41 8.91
N ARG A 76 -21.80 16.05 8.88
CA ARG A 76 -21.46 17.14 9.81
C ARG A 76 -22.46 18.30 9.72
N LEU A 77 -22.79 18.73 8.51
CA LEU A 77 -23.82 19.76 8.31
C LEU A 77 -25.16 19.29 8.88
N ARG A 78 -25.58 18.05 8.60
CA ARG A 78 -26.85 17.49 9.08
C ARG A 78 -26.95 17.48 10.61
N TYR A 79 -25.89 17.11 11.32
CA TYR A 79 -25.82 17.23 12.78
C TYR A 79 -25.96 18.69 13.24
N GLN A 80 -25.28 19.61 12.56
CA GLN A 80 -25.29 21.03 12.91
C GLN A 80 -26.66 21.69 12.67
N TRP A 81 -27.36 21.32 11.59
CA TRP A 81 -28.74 21.74 11.33
C TRP A 81 -29.71 21.16 12.36
N SER A 82 -29.58 19.88 12.70
CA SER A 82 -30.42 19.22 13.71
C SER A 82 -30.28 19.88 15.09
N PHE A 83 -29.05 20.19 15.52
CA PHE A 83 -28.81 20.91 16.79
C PHE A 83 -29.46 22.30 16.82
N ARG A 84 -29.41 23.02 15.69
CA ARG A 84 -29.94 24.39 15.58
C ARG A 84 -31.48 24.43 15.64
N HIS A 85 -32.15 23.36 15.24
CA HIS A 85 -33.61 23.25 15.31
C HIS A 85 -34.12 22.80 16.68
N VAL A 86 -33.30 22.11 17.49
CA VAL A 86 -33.68 21.68 18.85
C VAL A 86 -33.57 22.82 19.88
N GLN A 87 -32.76 23.85 19.59
CA GLN A 87 -32.53 25.01 20.46
C GLN A 87 -33.46 26.21 20.17
N LYS A 88 -34.42 26.08 19.25
CA LYS A 88 -35.48 27.07 18.98
C LYS A 88 -36.81 26.51 19.43
#